data_AF-G2INI5-F1
#
_entry.id   AF-G2INI5-F1
#
_cell.length_a   1.000
_cell.length_b   1.000
_cell.length_c   1.000
_cell.angle_alpha   90.00
_cell.angle_beta   90.00
_cell.angle_gamma   90.00
#
_symmetry.space_group_name_H-M   'P 1'
#
loop_
_entity.id
_entity.type
_entity.pdbx_description
1 polymer ?
#
loop_
_entity_poly.entity_id
_entity_poly.type
_entity_poly.pdbx_seq_one_letter_code
_entity_poly.pdbx_strand_id
1 'polypeptide(L)' 'MRFSSRATLCALLVIALPALPGCVAKTAYTVATAPVKATAQAADWATVSREEADRNLGRDLRRKCKERYDAFYCRDAD' A
#
# COMPACT_ATOMS: atom_id res chain seq x y z
N MET A 1 -10.70 30.38 34.87
CA MET A 1 -10.64 29.56 33.63
C MET A 1 -9.41 28.63 33.59
N ARG A 2 -9.16 27.80 34.63
CA ARG A 2 -8.00 26.86 34.69
C ARG A 2 -8.38 25.38 34.83
N PHE A 3 -9.67 25.05 34.91
CA PHE A 3 -10.15 23.68 35.11
C PHE A 3 -10.28 22.87 33.81
N SER A 4 -10.36 23.52 32.64
CA SER A 4 -10.54 22.85 31.34
C SER A 4 -9.25 22.24 30.77
N SER A 5 -8.08 22.83 31.06
CA SER A 5 -6.79 22.33 30.56
C SER A 5 -6.36 20.99 31.16
N ARG A 6 -6.77 20.68 32.40
CA ARG A 6 -6.44 19.39 33.05
C ARG A 6 -7.29 18.25 32.47
N ALA A 7 -8.55 18.52 32.16
CA ALA A 7 -9.47 17.54 31.56
C ALA A 7 -9.08 17.17 30.12
N THR A 8 -8.63 18.16 29.33
CA THR A 8 -8.14 17.94 27.96
C THR A 8 -6.83 17.14 27.93
N LEU A 9 -5.91 17.39 28.87
CA LEU A 9 -4.69 16.58 29.03
C LEU A 9 -4.99 15.13 29.42
N CYS A 10 -5.92 14.87 30.34
CA CYS A 10 -6.32 13.50 30.70
C CYS A 10 -6.99 12.76 29.54
N ALA A 11 -7.84 13.43 28.76
CA ALA A 11 -8.50 12.82 27.58
C ALA A 11 -7.49 12.42 26.50
N LEU A 12 -6.47 13.25 26.24
CA LEU A 12 -5.39 12.92 25.32
C LEU A 12 -4.56 11.71 25.78
N LEU A 13 -4.31 11.60 27.09
CA LEU A 13 -3.57 10.50 27.70
C LEU A 13 -4.31 9.16 27.59
N VAL A 14 -5.64 9.17 27.77
CA VAL A 14 -6.50 7.98 27.64
C VAL A 14 -6.56 7.47 26.19
N ILE A 15 -6.50 8.36 25.20
CA ILE A 15 -6.47 7.97 23.77
C ILE A 15 -5.06 7.52 23.35
N ALA A 16 -4.01 8.10 23.94
CA ALA A 16 -2.63 7.72 23.66
C ALA A 16 -2.29 6.32 24.20
N LEU A 17 -2.78 5.93 25.38
CA LEU A 17 -2.49 4.63 26.01
C LEU A 17 -2.74 3.39 25.11
N PRO A 18 -3.89 3.25 24.42
CA PRO A 18 -4.13 2.13 23.50
C PRO A 18 -3.44 2.27 22.15
N ALA A 19 -2.89 3.44 21.80
CA ALA A 19 -2.12 3.61 20.57
C ALA A 19 -0.77 2.89 20.62
N LEU A 20 -0.15 2.75 21.81
CA LEU A 20 1.09 1.98 21.99
C LEU A 20 0.91 0.48 21.67
N PRO A 21 -0.06 -0.26 22.25
CA PRO A 21 -0.32 -1.63 21.84
C PRO A 21 -0.90 -1.72 20.43
N GLY A 22 -1.60 -0.67 19.94
CA GLY A 22 -2.07 -0.60 18.56
C GLY A 22 -0.94 -0.63 17.52
N CYS A 23 0.20 0.00 17.81
CA CYS A 23 1.40 -0.08 16.97
C CYS A 23 2.00 -1.49 16.98
N VAL A 24 2.16 -2.11 18.17
CA VAL A 24 2.76 -3.45 18.30
C VAL A 24 1.85 -4.54 17.72
N ALA A 25 0.54 -4.43 17.94
CA ALA A 25 -0.46 -5.33 17.35
C ALA A 25 -0.50 -5.21 15.82
N LYS A 26 -0.40 -3.98 15.28
CA LYS A 26 -0.35 -3.77 13.82
C LYS A 26 0.93 -4.33 13.21
N THR A 27 2.08 -4.18 13.87
CA THR A 27 3.33 -4.79 13.39
C THR A 27 3.28 -6.31 13.48
N ALA A 28 2.80 -6.89 14.59
CA ALA A 28 2.67 -8.34 14.74
C ALA A 28 1.69 -8.93 13.71
N TYR A 29 0.55 -8.26 13.48
CA TYR A 29 -0.40 -8.65 12.43
C TYR A 29 0.20 -8.54 11.02
N THR A 30 0.99 -7.50 10.75
CA THR A 30 1.67 -7.33 9.45
C THR A 30 2.71 -8.40 9.23
N VAL A 31 3.49 -8.77 10.25
CA VAL A 31 4.48 -9.86 10.17
C VAL A 31 3.79 -11.22 10.04
N ALA A 32 2.70 -11.47 10.77
CA ALA A 32 1.94 -12.71 10.65
C ALA A 32 1.25 -12.86 9.28
N THR A 33 0.80 -11.76 8.68
CA THR A 33 0.15 -11.76 7.36
C THR A 33 1.13 -11.57 6.19
N ALA A 34 2.38 -11.17 6.46
CA ALA A 34 3.44 -11.04 5.47
C ALA A 34 3.68 -12.33 4.66
N PRO A 35 3.84 -13.53 5.28
CA PRO A 35 4.07 -14.75 4.51
C PRO A 35 2.86 -15.10 3.63
N VAL A 36 1.62 -14.94 4.11
CA VAL A 36 0.40 -15.21 3.34
C VAL A 36 0.30 -14.30 2.11
N LYS A 37 0.67 -13.02 2.25
CA LYS A 37 0.70 -12.09 1.12
C LYS A 37 1.84 -12.39 0.15
N ALA A 38 3.01 -12.77 0.67
CA ALA A 38 4.15 -13.15 -0.15
C ALA A 38 3.87 -14.43 -0.96
N THR A 39 3.23 -15.44 -0.36
CA THR A 39 2.84 -16.66 -1.06
C THR A 39 1.72 -16.43 -2.06
N ALA A 40 0.73 -15.59 -1.76
CA ALA A 40 -0.29 -15.19 -2.71
C ALA A 40 0.32 -14.48 -3.94
N GLN A 41 1.25 -13.55 -3.74
CA GLN A 41 1.97 -12.90 -4.84
C GLN A 41 2.82 -13.89 -5.65
N ALA A 42 3.50 -14.82 -4.98
CA ALA A 42 4.28 -15.84 -5.66
C ALA A 42 3.40 -16.79 -6.50
N ALA A 43 2.21 -17.15 -5.99
CA ALA A 43 1.23 -17.93 -6.71
C ALA A 43 0.65 -17.16 -7.91
N ASP A 44 0.35 -15.87 -7.76
CA ASP A 44 -0.13 -15.02 -8.86
C ASP A 44 0.94 -14.88 -9.97
N TRP A 45 2.21 -14.72 -9.59
CA TRP A 45 3.32 -14.72 -10.56
C TRP A 45 3.55 -16.07 -11.23
N ALA A 46 3.20 -17.17 -10.56
CA ALA A 46 3.29 -18.52 -11.10
C ALA A 46 2.07 -18.90 -11.98
N THR A 47 0.93 -18.24 -11.80
CA THR A 47 -0.35 -18.63 -12.46
C THR A 47 -0.80 -17.67 -13.54
N VAL A 48 -0.39 -16.39 -13.53
CA VAL A 48 -0.61 -15.48 -14.66
C VAL A 48 0.40 -15.82 -15.77
N SER A 49 -0.10 -16.37 -16.88
CA SER A 49 0.71 -16.59 -18.08
C SER A 49 1.33 -15.27 -18.55
N ARG A 50 2.64 -15.28 -18.82
CA ARG A 50 3.43 -14.12 -19.25
C ARG A 50 2.79 -13.39 -20.44
N GLU A 51 2.15 -14.14 -21.33
CA GLU A 51 1.51 -13.62 -22.54
C GLU A 51 0.35 -12.66 -22.24
N GLU A 52 -0.44 -12.93 -21.20
CA GLU A 52 -1.58 -12.07 -20.84
C GLU A 52 -1.12 -10.84 -20.04
N ALA A 53 -0.06 -11.00 -19.23
CA ALA A 53 0.61 -9.89 -18.56
C ALA A 53 1.20 -8.90 -19.57
N ASP A 54 1.86 -9.39 -20.63
CA ASP A 54 2.46 -8.56 -21.66
C ASP A 54 1.40 -7.80 -22.49
N ARG A 55 0.26 -8.43 -22.80
CA ARG A 55 -0.86 -7.76 -23.47
C ARG A 55 -1.46 -6.62 -22.65
N ASN A 56 -1.67 -6.84 -21.35
CA ASN A 56 -2.17 -5.78 -20.47
C ASN A 56 -1.14 -4.68 -20.23
N LEU A 57 0.14 -5.03 -20.09
CA LEU A 57 1.23 -4.08 -19.97
C LEU A 57 1.29 -3.15 -21.21
N GLY A 58 1.20 -3.72 -22.41
CA GLY A 58 1.17 -2.94 -23.65
C GLY A 58 -0.03 -1.99 -23.74
N ARG A 59 -1.22 -2.42 -23.28
CA ARG A 59 -2.41 -1.55 -23.20
C ARG A 59 -2.22 -0.42 -22.19
N ASP A 60 -1.64 -0.71 -21.04
CA ASP A 60 -1.37 0.26 -19.98
C ASP A 60 -0.31 1.28 -20.39
N LEU A 61 0.76 0.86 -21.07
CA LEU A 61 1.78 1.76 -21.62
C LEU A 61 1.19 2.71 -22.65
N ARG A 62 0.37 2.20 -23.59
CA ARG A 62 -0.36 3.04 -24.57
C ARG A 62 -1.29 4.04 -23.88
N ARG A 63 -1.98 3.64 -22.81
CA ARG A 63 -2.85 4.55 -22.03
C ARG A 63 -2.01 5.63 -21.34
N LYS A 64 -0.93 5.23 -20.66
CA LYS A 64 -0.02 6.16 -19.96
C LYS A 64 0.61 7.15 -20.93
N CYS A 65 1.04 6.71 -22.10
CA CYS A 65 1.60 7.60 -23.14
C CYS A 65 0.58 8.61 -23.68
N LYS A 66 -0.70 8.23 -23.78
CA LYS A 66 -1.78 9.15 -24.16
C LYS A 66 -2.11 10.18 -23.07
N GLU A 67 -2.08 9.75 -21.81
CA GLU A 67 -2.37 10.62 -20.67
C GLU A 67 -1.19 11.55 -20.32
N ARG A 68 0.02 11.02 -20.37
CA ARG A 68 1.27 11.72 -20.09
C ARG A 68 2.38 11.19 -21.00
N TYR A 69 2.78 12.00 -21.96
CA TYR A 69 3.88 11.66 -22.85
C TYR A 69 5.21 11.67 -22.08
N ASP A 70 5.86 10.51 -21.98
CA ASP A 70 7.22 10.36 -21.49
C ASP A 70 8.09 9.79 -22.61
N ALA A 71 9.10 10.55 -23.04
CA ALA A 71 9.96 10.18 -24.16
C ALA A 71 10.78 8.90 -23.91
N PHE A 72 10.96 8.46 -22.67
CA PHE A 72 11.62 7.21 -22.34
C PHE A 72 10.68 6.00 -22.53
N TYR A 73 9.38 6.13 -22.25
CA TYR A 73 8.42 5.02 -22.36
C TYR A 73 7.62 5.00 -23.68
N CYS A 74 7.52 6.13 -24.37
CA CYS A 74 6.60 6.33 -25.50
C CYS A 74 7.29 6.44 -26.86
N ARG A 75 8.61 6.27 -26.92
CA ARG A 75 9.41 6.42 -28.15
C ARG A 75 9.66 5.09 -28.88
N ASP A 76 9.54 3.96 -28.18
CA ASP A 76 9.66 2.62 -28.75
C ASP A 76 8.27 1.99 -29.05
N ALA A 77 7.22 2.82 -29.11
CA ALA A 77 5.84 2.38 -29.35
C ALA A 77 5.41 2.42 -30.84
N ASP A 78 6.35 2.79 -31.72
CA ASP A 78 6.21 2.85 -33.18
C ASP A 78 6.85 1.60 -33.83
#